data_AF-A0A9Q1R6L8-F1
#
_entry.id   AF-A0A9Q1R6L8-F1
#
_cell.length_a   1.000
_cell.length_b   1.000
_cell.length_c   1.000
_cell.angle_alpha   90.00
_cell.angle_beta   90.00
_cell.angle_gamma   90.00
#
_symmetry.space_group_name_H-M   'P 1'
#
loop_
_entity.id
_entity.type
_entity.pdbx_description
1 polymer ?
#
loop_
_entity_poly.entity_id
_entity_poly.type
_entity_poly.pdbx_seq_one_letter_code
_entity_poly.pdbx_strand_id
1 'polypeptide(L)' 'MSKGNVTLMDQPVNDQRLILMPAGDVLEDSKSLADQKIENDAVVALALRKDDNQFEDVNIVKPNDFYQPRDSEGGANW' A
#
# COMPACT_ATOMS: atom_id res chain seq x y z
N MET A 1 -21.94 17.60 -3.87
CA MET A 1 -21.16 16.61 -3.10
C MET A 1 -20.60 15.58 -4.05
N SER A 2 -19.28 15.54 -4.26
CA SER A 2 -18.65 14.44 -5.00
C SER A 2 -18.49 13.28 -4.02
N LYS A 3 -19.26 12.20 -4.21
CA LYS A 3 -18.95 10.93 -3.55
C LYS A 3 -17.61 10.50 -4.12
N GLY A 4 -16.59 10.42 -3.28
CA GLY A 4 -15.33 9.80 -3.65
C GLY A 4 -15.62 8.35 -4.03
N ASN A 5 -15.82 8.10 -5.32
CA ASN A 5 -15.65 6.77 -5.85
C ASN A 5 -14.18 6.45 -5.62
N VAL A 6 -13.90 5.67 -4.58
CA VAL A 6 -12.72 4.82 -4.59
C VAL A 6 -13.01 3.80 -5.70
N THR A 7 -12.80 4.21 -6.95
CA THR A 7 -12.59 3.25 -8.03
C THR A 7 -11.29 2.58 -7.64
N LEU A 8 -11.38 1.54 -6.79
CA LEU A 8 -10.34 0.53 -6.68
C LEU A 8 -10.01 0.21 -8.13
N MET A 9 -8.78 0.54 -8.50
CA MET A 9 -8.31 0.76 -9.87
C MET A 9 -8.88 -0.29 -10.82
N ASP A 10 -9.20 0.06 -12.07
CA ASP A 10 -9.79 -0.81 -13.11
C ASP A 10 -8.90 -2.01 -13.54
N GLN A 11 -8.11 -2.56 -12.61
CA GLN A 11 -7.27 -3.73 -12.76
C GLN A 11 -8.07 -4.99 -12.39
N PRO A 12 -7.97 -6.07 -13.18
CA PRO A 12 -8.55 -7.36 -12.81
C PRO A 12 -8.10 -7.82 -11.42
N VAL A 13 -8.92 -8.61 -10.73
CA VAL A 13 -8.56 -9.16 -9.40
C VAL A 13 -7.25 -9.95 -9.44
N ASN A 14 -7.00 -10.67 -10.55
CA ASN A 14 -5.75 -11.42 -10.76
C ASN A 14 -4.51 -10.53 -10.90
N ASP A 15 -4.70 -9.23 -11.06
CA ASP A 15 -3.67 -8.22 -11.24
C ASP A 15 -3.48 -7.42 -9.95
N GLN A 16 -4.14 -7.85 -8.86
CA GLN A 16 -4.08 -7.26 -7.54
C GLN A 16 -3.58 -8.29 -6.53
N ARG A 17 -2.87 -7.81 -5.51
CA ARG A 17 -2.44 -8.63 -4.38
C ARG A 17 -2.60 -7.84 -3.09
N LEU A 18 -3.28 -8.46 -2.13
CA LEU A 18 -3.39 -7.93 -0.77
C LEU A 18 -2.27 -8.53 0.09
N ILE A 19 -1.54 -7.66 0.79
CA ILE A 19 -0.37 -8.05 1.58
C ILE A 19 -0.52 -7.49 3.00
N LEU A 20 -0.46 -8.37 4.01
CA LEU A 20 -0.55 -7.99 5.42
C LEU A 20 0.76 -7.34 5.88
N MET A 21 0.68 -6.12 6.40
CA MET A 21 1.82 -5.39 6.93
C MET A 21 1.95 -5.55 8.45
N PRO A 22 3.18 -5.57 9.00
CA PRO A 22 4.47 -5.50 8.31
C PRO A 22 5.03 -6.87 7.92
N ALA A 23 4.29 -7.96 8.17
CA ALA A 23 4.78 -9.34 7.97
C ALA A 23 5.13 -9.65 6.50
N GLY A 24 4.43 -9.04 5.56
CA GLY A 24 4.60 -9.28 4.12
C GLY A 24 3.83 -10.49 3.59
N ASP A 25 2.94 -11.06 4.41
CA ASP A 25 2.14 -12.24 4.03
C ASP A 25 1.09 -11.87 2.99
N VAL A 26 0.99 -12.66 1.93
CA VAL A 26 -0.03 -12.49 0.89
C VAL A 26 -1.33 -13.13 1.35
N LEU A 27 -2.44 -12.38 1.27
CA LEU A 27 -3.76 -12.91 1.62
C LEU A 27 -4.27 -13.87 0.55
N GLU A 28 -4.95 -14.92 1.00
CA GLU A 28 -5.58 -15.92 0.14
C GLU A 28 -6.99 -15.48 -0.26
N ASP A 29 -7.24 -15.37 -1.57
CA ASP A 29 -8.54 -14.95 -2.13
C ASP A 29 -9.71 -15.87 -1.73
N SER A 30 -9.42 -17.14 -1.42
CA SER A 30 -10.42 -18.15 -1.08
C SER A 30 -10.88 -18.11 0.38
N LYS A 31 -10.25 -17.28 1.22
CA LYS A 31 -10.51 -17.23 2.67
C LYS A 31 -11.03 -15.86 3.08
N SER A 32 -11.91 -15.84 4.09
CA SER A 32 -12.30 -14.57 4.70
C SER A 32 -11.13 -13.96 5.48
N LEU A 33 -11.20 -12.66 5.77
CA LEU A 33 -10.24 -11.99 6.64
C LEU A 33 -10.22 -12.59 8.05
N ALA A 34 -11.38 -13.03 8.56
CA ALA A 34 -11.49 -13.67 9.87
C ALA A 34 -10.80 -15.05 9.91
N ASP A 35 -10.96 -15.85 8.85
CA ASP A 35 -10.31 -17.16 8.75
C ASP A 35 -8.78 -17.03 8.67
N GLN A 36 -8.30 -15.92 8.11
CA GLN A 36 -6.88 -15.55 8.05
C GLN A 36 -6.40 -14.80 9.30
N LYS A 37 -7.27 -14.63 10.30
CA LYS A 37 -6.98 -13.97 11.59
C LYS A 37 -6.46 -12.53 11.44
N ILE A 38 -7.02 -11.80 10.48
CA ILE A 38 -6.69 -10.39 10.27
C ILE A 38 -7.42 -9.56 11.34
N GLU A 39 -6.64 -8.84 12.15
CA GLU A 39 -7.14 -7.96 13.20
C GLU A 39 -7.80 -6.70 12.60
N ASN A 40 -8.67 -6.05 13.38
CA ASN A 40 -9.46 -4.90 12.91
C ASN A 40 -8.60 -3.68 12.51
N ASP A 41 -7.46 -3.49 13.16
CA ASP A 41 -6.51 -2.39 12.95
C ASP A 41 -5.34 -2.78 12.03
N ALA A 42 -5.39 -3.97 11.42
CA ALA A 42 -4.38 -4.42 10.50
C ALA A 42 -4.28 -3.51 9.26
N VAL A 43 -3.06 -3.24 8.84
CA VAL A 43 -2.78 -2.52 7.59
C VAL A 43 -2.56 -3.55 6.48
N VAL A 44 -3.33 -3.43 5.41
CA VAL A 44 -3.19 -4.27 4.21
C VAL A 44 -2.74 -3.40 3.05
N ALA A 45 -1.61 -3.76 2.45
CA ALA A 45 -1.13 -3.13 1.22
C ALA A 45 -1.83 -3.73 0.00
N LEU A 46 -2.13 -2.88 -0.98
CA LEU A 46 -2.49 -3.29 -2.33
C LEU A 46 -1.24 -3.16 -3.22
N ALA A 47 -0.83 -4.25 -3.85
CA ALA A 47 0.19 -4.26 -4.90
C ALA A 47 -0.44 -4.63 -6.24
N LEU A 48 -0.11 -3.88 -7.29
CA LEU A 48 -0.61 -4.14 -8.64
C LEU A 48 0.39 -4.94 -9.46
N ARG A 49 -0.08 -5.73 -10.42
CA ARG A 49 0.77 -6.46 -11.35
C ARG A 49 1.36 -5.50 -12.39
N LYS A 50 2.69 -5.48 -12.53
CA LYS A 50 3.41 -4.70 -13.56
C LYS A 50 3.41 -5.43 -14.91
N ASP A 51 3.69 -6.73 -14.87
CA ASP A 51 3.85 -7.65 -16.00
C ASP A 51 3.44 -9.09 -15.59
N ASP A 52 3.35 -10.04 -16.51
CA ASP A 52 2.77 -11.38 -16.30
C ASP A 52 3.28 -12.17 -15.07
N ASN A 53 4.45 -11.84 -14.49
CA ASN A 53 5.02 -12.54 -13.35
C ASN A 53 5.49 -11.64 -12.18
N GLN A 54 5.23 -10.33 -12.19
CA GLN A 54 5.75 -9.44 -11.14
C GLN A 54 4.73 -8.41 -10.65
N PHE A 55 4.66 -8.25 -9.33
CA PHE A 55 3.89 -7.20 -8.65
C PHE A 55 4.79 -6.02 -8.28
N GLU A 56 4.18 -4.84 -8.14
CA GLU A 56 4.81 -3.66 -7.57
C GLU A 56 5.30 -3.90 -6.15
N ASP A 57 6.40 -3.23 -5.80
CA ASP A 57 6.85 -3.16 -4.41
C ASP A 57 5.82 -2.36 -3.58
N VAL A 58 5.64 -2.78 -2.34
CA VAL A 58 4.72 -2.10 -1.42
C VAL A 58 5.29 -0.73 -1.04
N ASN A 59 4.56 0.33 -1.40
CA ASN A 59 4.87 1.70 -1.00
C ASN A 59 3.64 2.39 -0.40
N ILE A 60 3.45 2.25 0.92
CA ILE A 60 2.39 2.95 1.65
C ILE A 60 2.95 4.28 2.17
N VAL A 61 2.70 5.35 1.43
CA VAL A 61 3.17 6.68 1.80
C VAL A 61 2.45 7.17 3.05
N LYS A 62 3.20 7.51 4.09
CA LYS A 62 2.67 8.14 5.30
C LYS A 62 2.51 9.64 5.06
N PRO A 63 1.53 10.30 5.69
CA PRO A 63 1.37 11.76 5.59
C PRO A 63 2.65 12.54 5.92
N ASN A 64 3.51 12.00 6.79
CA ASN A 64 4.76 12.62 7.18
C ASN A 64 5.90 12.44 6.15
N ASP A 65 5.80 11.49 5.22
CA ASP A 65 6.83 11.26 4.20
C ASP A 65 6.91 12.41 3.18
N PHE A 66 5.82 13.18 3.06
CA PHE A 66 5.75 14.38 2.22
C PHE A 66 6.41 15.61 2.85
N TYR A 67 6.65 15.59 4.16
CA TYR A 67 7.34 16.66 4.87
C TYR A 67 8.83 16.32 4.93
N GLN A 68 9.52 16.55 3.81
CA GLN A 68 10.97 16.76 3.88
C GLN A 68 11.19 18.08 4.63
N PRO A 69 11.90 18.10 5.77
CA PRO A 69 12.33 19.37 6.36
C PRO A 69 13.15 20.10 5.31
N ARG A 70 12.67 21.27 4.87
CA ARG A 70 13.33 22.12 3.88
C ARG A 70 14.66 22.72 4.38
N ASP A 71 15.11 22.36 5.57
CA ASP A 71 16.25 22.98 6.21
C ASP A 71 17.37 21.96 6.42
N SER A 72 18.21 21.80 5.40
CA SER A 72 19.60 21.32 5.57
C SER A 72 20.57 21.78 4.48
N GLU A 73 20.13 22.55 3.48
CA GLU A 73 21.04 23.23 2.55
C GLU A 73 20.79 24.74 2.57
N GLY A 74 21.43 25.43 3.52
CA GLY A 74 21.32 26.88 3.58
C GLY A 74 21.95 27.54 4.80
N GLY A 75 23.23 27.29 5.09
CA GLY A 75 23.98 28.21 5.94
C GLY A 75 25.14 27.61 6.72
N ALA A 76 26.34 27.74 6.16
CA ALA A 76 27.49 28.42 6.77
C ALA A 76 28.80 27.86 6.21
N ASN A 77 29.40 28.63 5.29
CA ASN A 77 30.86 28.76 5.24
C ASN A 77 31.35 29.18 6.64
N TRP A 78 32.15 28.34 7.28
CA TRP A 78 33.36 28.71 8.01
C TRP A 78 34.17 27.46 8.35
#